data_AF-A0A2D6J2N0-F1
#
_entry.id   AF-A0A2D6J2N0-F1
#
_cell.length_a   1.000
_cell.length_b   1.000
_cell.length_c   1.000
_cell.angle_alpha   90.00
_cell.angle_beta   90.00
_cell.angle_gamma   90.00
#
_symmetry.space_group_name_H-M   'P 1'
#
loop_
_entity.id
_entity.type
_entity.pdbx_description
1 polymer ?
#
loop_
_entity_poly.entity_id
_entity_poly.type
_entity_poly.pdbx_seq_one_letter_code
_entity_poly.pdbx_strand_id
1 'polypeptide(L)'
;MICQLAHSGNEVPGSPNLEPAWAPSAVPDPFGLNEIPKPMEKEDIQELITSFVEAAMRAKEAGYDGVELKACHDGVLRQFWSPSTNRRRE
;
A
#
# COMPACT_ATOMS: atom_id res chain seq x y z
N MET A 1 11.75 12.65 16.48
CA MET A 1 11.67 11.38 15.74
C MET A 1 10.47 11.40 14.81
N ILE A 2 10.65 10.94 13.57
CA ILE A 2 9.56 10.80 12.57
C ILE A 2 9.27 9.31 12.37
N CYS A 3 7.99 8.94 12.29
CA CYS A 3 7.56 7.57 11.99
C CYS A 3 7.26 7.44 10.49
N GLN A 4 7.94 6.55 9.78
CA GLN A 4 7.63 6.28 8.38
C GLN A 4 6.50 5.25 8.27
N LEU A 5 5.40 5.63 7.62
CA LEU A 5 4.24 4.78 7.38
C LEU A 5 4.33 4.17 5.98
N ALA A 6 4.08 2.86 5.88
CA ALA A 6 4.18 2.12 4.64
C ALA A 6 3.09 1.05 4.55
N HIS A 7 2.71 0.73 3.31
CA HIS A 7 1.91 -0.44 2.95
C HIS A 7 2.51 -1.04 1.69
N SER A 8 2.93 -2.30 1.74
CA SER A 8 3.77 -2.91 0.69
C SER A 8 3.03 -3.22 -0.62
N GLY A 9 1.70 -3.25 -0.60
CA GLY A 9 0.91 -3.59 -1.79
C GLY A 9 1.29 -4.98 -2.32
N ASN A 10 1.45 -5.15 -3.63
CA ASN A 10 1.77 -6.44 -4.25
C ASN A 10 3.23 -6.91 -4.14
N GLU A 11 4.11 -6.19 -3.44
CA GLU A 11 5.52 -6.58 -3.27
C GLU A 11 5.74 -7.55 -2.09
N VAL A 12 4.66 -7.90 -1.40
CA VAL A 12 4.62 -8.96 -0.38
C VAL A 12 3.54 -9.97 -0.76
N PRO A 13 3.66 -11.24 -0.31
CA PRO A 13 2.60 -12.22 -0.46
C PRO A 13 1.27 -11.73 0.11
N GLY A 14 0.18 -12.34 -0.35
CA GLY A 14 -1.12 -12.24 0.28
C GLY A 14 -1.08 -12.52 1.80
N SER A 15 -2.16 -12.15 2.48
CA SER A 15 -2.28 -12.29 3.92
C SER A 15 -2.22 -13.77 4.34
N PRO A 16 -1.82 -14.07 5.60
CA PRO A 16 -1.87 -15.43 6.13
C PRO A 16 -3.28 -16.07 6.09
N ASN A 17 -4.32 -15.25 5.95
CA ASN A 17 -5.72 -15.70 5.81
C ASN A 17 -6.11 -16.01 4.36
N LEU A 18 -5.12 -16.14 3.46
CA LEU A 18 -5.29 -16.41 2.03
C LEU A 18 -6.00 -15.27 1.26
N GLU A 19 -5.93 -14.05 1.77
CA GLU A 19 -6.39 -12.88 1.03
C GLU A 19 -5.27 -12.38 0.11
N PRO A 20 -5.55 -12.10 -1.16
CA PRO A 20 -4.54 -11.60 -2.08
C PRO A 20 -4.00 -10.24 -1.62
N ALA A 21 -2.73 -9.97 -1.93
CA ALA A 21 -2.17 -8.63 -1.74
C ALA A 21 -2.95 -7.58 -2.55
N TRP A 22 -2.99 -6.34 -2.07
CA TRP A 22 -3.69 -5.24 -2.75
C TRP A 22 -2.77 -4.45 -3.68
N ALA A 23 -3.29 -4.05 -4.83
CA ALA A 23 -2.59 -3.17 -5.78
C ALA A 23 -3.57 -2.33 -6.60
N PRO A 24 -3.13 -1.24 -7.23
CA PRO A 24 -3.98 -0.45 -8.14
C PRO A 24 -4.52 -1.22 -9.34
N SER A 25 -3.87 -2.31 -9.74
CA SER A 25 -4.27 -3.16 -10.88
C SER A 25 -3.79 -4.59 -10.69
N ALA A 26 -4.41 -5.54 -11.40
CA ALA A 26 -4.06 -6.96 -11.39
C ALA A 26 -2.78 -7.23 -12.21
N VAL A 27 -1.69 -6.59 -11.83
CA VAL A 27 -0.35 -6.73 -12.43
C VAL A 27 0.56 -7.32 -11.36
N PRO A 28 1.26 -8.44 -11.63
CA PRO A 28 2.25 -8.99 -10.71
C PRO A 28 3.37 -8.00 -10.39
N ASP A 29 4.04 -8.21 -9.28
CA ASP A 29 5.19 -7.42 -8.89
C ASP A 29 6.34 -7.57 -9.91
N PRO A 30 7.21 -6.54 -10.06
CA PRO A 30 8.34 -6.63 -10.97
C PRO A 30 9.53 -7.43 -10.40
N PHE A 31 9.47 -7.90 -9.15
CA PHE A 31 10.56 -8.56 -8.42
C PHE A 31 10.43 -10.09 -8.35
N GLY A 32 9.36 -10.65 -8.91
CA GLY A 32 9.23 -12.09 -9.16
C GLY A 32 8.48 -12.89 -8.10
N LEU A 33 7.67 -12.23 -7.25
CA LEU A 33 6.70 -12.93 -6.40
C LEU A 33 5.65 -13.66 -7.26
N ASN A 34 5.32 -13.13 -8.43
CA ASN A 34 4.41 -13.72 -9.44
C ASN A 34 2.98 -14.00 -8.92
N GLU A 35 2.60 -13.45 -7.78
CA GLU A 35 1.22 -13.46 -7.29
C GLU A 35 0.42 -12.36 -8.03
N ILE A 36 -0.80 -12.68 -8.45
CA ILE A 36 -1.71 -11.69 -9.04
C ILE A 36 -2.45 -11.00 -7.89
N PRO A 37 -2.19 -9.71 -7.62
CA PRO A 37 -2.86 -9.00 -6.55
C PRO A 37 -4.33 -8.72 -6.88
N LYS A 38 -5.11 -8.45 -5.85
CA LYS A 38 -6.44 -7.87 -6.01
C LYS A 38 -6.31 -6.44 -6.53
N PRO A 39 -6.95 -6.10 -7.68
CA PRO A 39 -7.09 -4.72 -8.10
C PRO A 39 -8.02 -3.99 -7.13
N MET A 40 -7.53 -2.94 -6.48
CA MET A 40 -8.29 -2.25 -5.44
C MET A 40 -9.57 -1.60 -5.99
N GLU A 41 -10.72 -1.83 -5.36
CA GLU A 41 -11.93 -1.04 -5.58
C GLU A 41 -11.90 0.27 -4.76
N LYS A 42 -12.92 1.13 -4.92
CA LYS A 42 -12.98 2.42 -4.19
C LYS A 42 -13.05 2.20 -2.68
N GLU A 43 -13.72 1.14 -2.27
CA GLU A 43 -13.88 0.72 -0.89
C GLU A 43 -12.52 0.35 -0.28
N ASP A 44 -11.69 -0.42 -0.99
CA ASP A 44 -10.33 -0.76 -0.54
C ASP A 44 -9.44 0.47 -0.43
N ILE A 45 -9.57 1.42 -1.38
CA ILE A 45 -8.80 2.67 -1.34
C ILE A 45 -9.21 3.49 -0.11
N GLN A 46 -10.51 3.54 0.19
CA GLN A 46 -11.01 4.22 1.38
C GLN A 46 -10.55 3.54 2.67
N GLU A 47 -10.47 2.20 2.68
CA GLU A 47 -9.90 1.44 3.78
C GLU A 47 -8.40 1.75 3.94
N LEU A 48 -7.62 1.73 2.86
CA LEU A 48 -6.19 2.07 2.88
C LEU A 48 -5.95 3.48 3.43
N ILE A 49 -6.73 4.47 2.99
CA ILE A 49 -6.67 5.84 3.52
C ILE A 49 -6.93 5.84 5.04
N THR A 50 -7.97 5.12 5.47
CA THR A 50 -8.33 5.01 6.88
C THR A 50 -7.20 4.38 7.69
N SER A 51 -6.57 3.30 7.18
CA SER A 51 -5.42 2.67 7.83
C SER A 51 -4.22 3.60 7.98
N PHE A 52 -3.92 4.44 6.98
CA PHE A 52 -2.88 5.47 7.09
C PHE A 52 -3.21 6.51 8.16
N VAL A 53 -4.46 6.97 8.24
CA VAL A 53 -4.91 7.91 9.27
C VAL A 53 -4.76 7.30 10.66
N GLU A 54 -5.23 6.07 10.87
CA GLU A 54 -5.11 5.39 12.16
C GLU A 54 -3.64 5.14 12.54
N ALA A 55 -2.79 4.76 11.59
CA ALA A 55 -1.36 4.59 11.83
C ALA A 55 -0.69 5.92 12.23
N ALA A 56 -1.08 7.03 11.61
CA ALA A 56 -0.60 8.35 11.99
C ALA A 56 -1.07 8.77 13.39
N MET A 57 -2.32 8.45 13.75
CA MET A 57 -2.85 8.69 15.10
C MET A 57 -2.07 7.89 16.15
N ARG A 58 -1.80 6.60 15.89
CA ARG A 58 -0.97 5.76 16.76
C ARG A 58 0.47 6.30 16.89
N ALA A 59 1.05 6.81 15.81
CA ALA A 59 2.38 7.45 15.87
C ALA A 59 2.37 8.70 16.76
N LYS A 60 1.32 9.53 16.67
CA LYS A 60 1.15 10.68 17.57
C LYS A 60 1.02 10.25 19.03
N GLU A 61 0.19 9.25 19.31
CA GLU A 61 0.00 8.69 20.67
C GLU A 61 1.29 8.11 21.26
N ALA A 62 2.14 7.53 20.40
CA ALA A 62 3.45 7.00 20.78
C ALA A 62 4.53 8.09 20.97
N GLY A 63 4.21 9.37 20.76
CA GLY A 63 5.10 10.50 21.00
C GLY A 63 6.07 10.84 19.85
N TYR A 64 5.78 10.42 18.62
CA TYR A 64 6.53 10.88 17.45
C TYR A 64 6.20 12.35 17.12
N ASP A 65 7.18 13.09 16.61
CA ASP A 65 7.02 14.50 16.22
C ASP A 65 6.23 14.66 14.92
N GLY A 66 6.13 13.58 14.13
CA GLY A 66 5.43 13.57 12.86
C GLY A 66 5.50 12.22 12.16
N VAL A 67 4.88 12.17 10.98
CA VAL A 67 4.86 10.99 10.11
C VAL A 67 5.38 11.33 8.72
N GLU A 68 6.01 10.34 8.10
CA GLU A 68 6.43 10.35 6.70
C GLU A 68 5.64 9.27 5.96
N LEU A 69 5.13 9.58 4.76
CA LEU A 69 4.48 8.59 3.90
C LEU A 69 5.50 7.99 2.94
N LYS A 70 5.69 6.67 2.98
CA LYS A 70 6.57 5.97 2.04
C LYS A 70 5.93 5.89 0.66
N ALA A 71 6.39 6.73 -0.25
CA ALA A 71 5.96 6.77 -1.65
C ALA A 71 7.14 6.61 -2.64
N CYS A 72 8.18 5.87 -2.24
CA CYS A 72 9.43 5.75 -2.96
C CYS A 72 9.64 4.36 -3.60
N HIS A 73 10.76 3.67 -3.31
CA HIS A 73 11.22 2.46 -4.01
C HIS A 73 10.17 1.36 -4.16
N ASP A 74 9.40 1.17 -3.10
CA ASP A 74 8.43 0.11 -2.91
C ASP A 74 7.16 0.70 -2.24
N GLY A 75 6.07 -0.06 -2.26
CA GLY A 75 4.81 0.24 -1.60
C GLY A 75 3.68 0.66 -2.53
N VAL A 76 2.46 0.56 -1.99
CA VAL A 76 1.21 0.78 -2.69
C VAL A 76 1.11 2.20 -3.28
N LEU A 77 1.66 3.22 -2.61
CA LEU A 77 1.64 4.61 -3.11
C LEU A 77 2.45 4.76 -4.40
N ARG A 78 3.66 4.15 -4.47
CA ARG A 78 4.45 4.09 -5.70
C ARG A 78 3.76 3.25 -6.77
N GLN A 79 3.08 2.18 -6.38
CA GLN A 79 2.33 1.36 -7.32
C GLN A 79 1.22 2.16 -8.00
N PHE A 80 0.49 2.99 -7.24
CA PHE A 80 -0.52 3.93 -7.79
C PHE A 80 0.11 4.99 -8.69
N TRP A 81 1.30 5.49 -8.37
CA TRP A 81 1.98 6.52 -9.15
C TRP A 81 2.54 6.02 -10.48
N SER A 82 3.05 4.78 -10.52
CA SER A 82 3.77 4.27 -11.68
C SER A 82 2.84 3.68 -12.76
N PRO A 83 2.97 4.09 -14.04
CA PRO A 83 2.25 3.48 -15.17
C PRO A 83 2.58 2.00 -15.39
N SER A 84 3.70 1.50 -14.82
CA SER A 84 4.08 0.09 -14.92
C SER A 84 3.13 -0.82 -14.13
N THR A 85 2.62 -0.31 -13.00
CA THR A 85 1.82 -1.06 -12.01
C THR A 85 0.37 -0.59 -11.96
N ASN A 86 0.09 0.66 -12.35
CA ASN A 86 -1.26 1.22 -12.40
C ASN A 86 -1.79 1.28 -13.84
N ARG A 87 -2.84 0.51 -14.12
CA ARG A 87 -3.56 0.44 -15.41
C ARG A 87 -5.01 0.93 -15.30
N ARG A 88 -5.35 1.63 -14.22
CA ARG A 88 -6.68 2.23 -14.02
C ARG A 88 -6.97 3.27 -15.10
N ARG A 89 -8.26 3.44 -15.42
CA ARG A 89 -8.75 4.37 -16.46
C ARG A 89 -9.83 5.34 -15.95
N GLU A 90 -10.03 5.34 -14.65
CA GLU A 90 -11.01 6.14 -13.91
C GLU A 90 -10.36 7.36 -13.26
#